data_AF-A0A925Z846-F1
#
_entry.id   AF-A0A925Z846-F1
#
_cell.length_a   1.000
_cell.length_b   1.000
_cell.length_c   1.000
_cell.angle_alpha   90.00
_cell.angle_beta   90.00
_cell.angle_gamma   90.00
#
_symmetry.space_group_name_H-M   'P 1'
#
loop_
_entity.id
_entity.type
_entity.pdbx_description
1 polymer ?
#
loop_
_entity_poly.entity_id
_entity_poly.type
_entity_poly.pdbx_seq_one_letter_code
_entity_poly.pdbx_strand_id
1 'polypeptide(L)'
;MKHPRRYRPFLRRFAALTLAGALCSAHAGGPGETNPGTAMARVRALIGAAGCESDAQCRSIGIGTKACGGPEFYLAWSIAGTDEAALLREV
;
A
#
# COMPACT_ATOMS: atom_id res chain seq x y z
N MET A 1 -22.59 19.94 -58.97
CA MET A 1 -21.31 19.55 -59.60
C MET A 1 -20.39 18.98 -58.53
N LYS A 2 -19.69 17.87 -58.84
CA LYS A 2 -18.56 17.25 -58.09
C LYS A 2 -18.92 16.69 -56.70
N HIS A 3 -18.62 15.46 -56.30
CA HIS A 3 -17.88 14.35 -56.90
C HIS A 3 -18.22 13.06 -56.08
N PRO A 4 -17.75 11.86 -56.42
CA PRO A 4 -18.55 10.64 -56.47
C PRO A 4 -18.23 9.64 -55.35
N ARG A 5 -19.11 8.64 -55.21
CA ARG A 5 -18.78 7.37 -54.55
C ARG A 5 -17.72 6.60 -55.35
N ARG A 6 -16.52 6.42 -54.78
CA ARG A 6 -15.48 5.42 -55.08
C ARG A 6 -14.53 5.43 -53.89
N TYR A 7 -13.96 4.38 -53.33
CA TYR A 7 -14.09 2.93 -53.44
C TYR A 7 -13.21 2.44 -52.27
N ARG A 8 -13.76 1.65 -51.35
CA ARG A 8 -13.01 0.85 -50.34
C ARG A 8 -12.00 -0.01 -51.12
N PRO A 9 -10.77 -0.33 -50.65
CA PRO A 9 -10.60 -0.99 -49.34
C PRO A 9 -9.17 -0.88 -48.74
N PHE A 10 -8.87 0.11 -47.90
CA PHE A 10 -7.66 0.03 -47.03
C PHE A 10 -7.88 -0.81 -45.76
N LEU A 11 -9.07 -1.39 -45.61
CA LEU A 11 -9.45 -2.23 -44.48
C LEU A 11 -9.12 -3.71 -44.76
N ARG A 12 -7.85 -4.05 -45.01
CA ARG A 12 -7.45 -5.47 -45.17
C ARG A 12 -5.96 -5.80 -45.06
N ARG A 13 -5.16 -5.00 -44.34
CA ARG A 13 -3.73 -5.31 -44.09
C ARG A 13 -3.18 -5.05 -42.68
N PHE A 14 -4.03 -4.79 -41.69
CA PHE A 14 -3.62 -4.78 -40.27
C PHE A 14 -4.17 -5.98 -39.49
N ALA A 15 -4.34 -7.12 -40.16
CA ALA A 15 -4.67 -8.39 -39.52
C ALA A 15 -3.44 -9.29 -39.54
N ALA A 16 -2.50 -9.03 -38.62
CA ALA A 16 -1.53 -9.99 -38.08
C ALA A 16 -0.40 -9.24 -37.36
N LEU A 17 -0.63 -8.74 -36.14
CA LEU A 17 0.43 -8.60 -35.11
C LEU A 17 -0.12 -8.16 -33.73
N THR A 18 -1.16 -8.81 -33.20
CA THR A 18 -1.61 -8.54 -31.81
C THR A 18 -2.13 -9.82 -31.14
N LEU A 19 -1.24 -10.78 -30.86
CA LEU A 19 -1.59 -11.93 -30.02
C LEU A 19 -0.39 -12.45 -29.20
N ALA A 20 0.21 -11.58 -28.37
CA ALA A 20 1.20 -12.01 -27.36
C ALA A 20 1.35 -10.95 -26.24
N GLY A 21 0.29 -10.66 -25.48
CA GLY A 21 0.40 -9.64 -24.43
C GLY A 21 -0.79 -9.50 -23.48
N ALA A 22 -1.45 -10.59 -23.08
CA ALA A 22 -2.61 -10.51 -22.18
C ALA A 22 -2.61 -11.59 -21.10
N LEU A 23 -1.54 -11.69 -20.31
CA LEU A 23 -1.49 -12.56 -19.12
C LEU A 23 -1.09 -11.82 -17.83
N CYS A 24 -1.04 -10.48 -17.83
CA CYS A 24 -0.74 -9.74 -16.62
C CYS A 24 -1.92 -8.85 -16.20
N SER A 25 -2.24 -8.93 -14.91
CA SER A 25 -3.12 -8.02 -14.14
C SER A 25 -4.57 -8.46 -13.94
N ALA A 26 -4.74 -9.52 -13.16
CA ALA A 26 -5.91 -9.67 -12.30
C ALA A 26 -5.47 -10.24 -10.94
N HIS A 27 -4.77 -9.42 -10.14
CA HIS A 27 -4.72 -9.67 -8.70
C HIS A 27 -5.80 -8.79 -8.06
N ALA A 28 -6.99 -9.37 -7.89
CA ALA A 28 -8.03 -8.78 -7.07
C ALA A 28 -7.52 -8.74 -5.62
N GLY A 29 -7.48 -7.54 -5.03
CA GLY A 29 -7.11 -7.34 -3.64
C GLY A 29 -7.94 -8.24 -2.72
N GLY A 30 -7.23 -9.01 -1.88
CA GLY A 30 -7.83 -9.83 -0.84
C GLY A 30 -8.43 -9.00 0.31
N PRO A 31 -9.07 -9.64 1.30
CA PRO A 31 -9.72 -8.97 2.41
C PRO A 31 -8.65 -8.36 3.32
N GLY A 32 -8.49 -7.05 3.20
CA GLY A 32 -7.48 -6.29 3.91
C GLY A 32 -7.34 -4.90 3.31
N GLU A 33 -8.45 -4.20 3.09
CA GLU A 33 -8.38 -2.76 2.86
C GLU A 33 -8.05 -2.10 4.19
N THR A 34 -6.77 -2.17 4.55
CA THR A 34 -6.20 -1.47 5.69
C THR A 34 -6.20 0.00 5.33
N ASN A 35 -7.29 0.70 5.63
CA ASN A 35 -7.30 2.15 5.52
C ASN A 35 -6.18 2.66 6.43
N PRO A 36 -5.16 3.37 5.91
CA PRO A 36 -3.99 3.76 6.69
C PRO A 36 -4.35 4.58 7.93
N GLY A 37 -5.47 5.32 7.87
CA GLY A 37 -6.02 6.03 9.04
C GLY A 37 -6.47 5.09 10.16
N THR A 38 -7.01 3.92 9.82
CA THR A 38 -7.48 2.93 10.81
C THR A 38 -6.33 2.16 11.47
N ALA A 39 -5.28 1.81 10.71
CA ALA A 39 -4.08 1.18 11.26
C ALA A 39 -3.39 2.10 12.27
N MET A 40 -3.19 3.37 11.89
CA MET A 40 -2.56 4.35 12.77
C MET A 40 -3.37 4.69 14.02
N ALA A 41 -4.70 4.60 13.96
CA ALA A 41 -5.52 4.73 15.15
C ALA A 41 -5.30 3.55 16.11
N ARG A 42 -5.16 2.33 15.58
CA ARG A 42 -4.93 1.12 16.38
C ARG A 42 -3.53 1.12 17.03
N VAL A 43 -2.49 1.51 16.29
CA VAL A 43 -1.13 1.71 16.83
C VAL A 43 -1.17 2.65 18.04
N ARG A 44 -1.82 3.82 17.91
CA ARG A 44 -1.93 4.78 19.02
C ARG A 44 -2.72 4.23 20.20
N ALA A 45 -3.78 3.47 19.94
CA ALA A 45 -4.57 2.84 20.99
C ALA A 45 -3.76 1.79 21.77
N LEU A 46 -2.92 1.00 21.08
CA LEU A 46 -2.03 0.02 21.71
C LEU A 46 -0.94 0.69 22.56
N ILE A 47 -0.35 1.79 22.08
CA ILE A 47 0.67 2.55 22.82
C ILE A 47 0.06 3.24 24.06
N GLY A 48 -1.17 3.74 23.95
CA GLY A 48 -1.87 4.41 25.05
C GLY A 48 -1.10 5.62 25.57
N ALA A 49 -0.90 5.68 26.89
CA ALA A 49 -0.21 6.78 27.56
C ALA A 49 1.32 6.76 27.42
N ALA A 50 1.91 5.64 26.99
CA ALA A 50 3.35 5.44 26.87
C ALA A 50 4.17 5.77 28.14
N GLY A 51 3.61 5.52 29.33
CA GLY A 51 4.30 5.77 30.60
C GLY A 51 5.45 4.78 30.85
N CYS A 52 6.59 5.28 31.28
CA CYS A 52 7.71 4.47 31.76
C CYS A 52 7.93 4.72 33.26
N GLU A 53 8.20 3.66 34.02
CA GLU A 53 8.68 3.72 35.40
C GLU A 53 10.21 3.83 35.46
N SER A 54 10.91 3.37 34.41
CA SER A 54 12.35 3.56 34.22
C SER A 54 12.70 3.68 32.74
N ASP A 55 13.83 4.34 32.44
CA ASP A 55 14.31 4.54 31.07
C ASP A 55 14.49 3.22 30.30
N ALA A 56 14.78 2.13 31.01
CA ALA A 56 14.92 0.79 30.46
C ALA A 56 13.63 0.28 29.80
N GLN A 57 12.47 0.87 30.08
CA GLN A 57 11.17 0.48 29.52
C GLN A 57 10.79 1.28 28.27
N CYS A 58 11.38 2.46 28.07
CA CYS A 58 11.04 3.31 26.94
C CYS A 58 11.68 2.77 25.65
N ARG A 59 10.91 2.79 24.56
CA ARG A 59 11.29 2.28 23.24
C ARG A 59 10.82 3.21 22.15
N SER A 60 11.38 3.03 20.96
CA SER A 60 10.88 3.65 19.73
C SER A 60 10.50 2.57 18.73
N ILE A 61 9.52 2.87 17.89
CA ILE A 61 9.09 2.01 16.80
C ILE A 61 8.97 2.83 15.52
N GLY A 62 9.48 2.29 14.41
CA GLY A 62 9.36 2.92 13.09
C GLY A 62 7.99 2.61 12.51
N ILE A 63 7.38 3.62 11.89
CA ILE A 63 6.06 3.51 11.25
C ILE A 63 6.19 3.72 9.75
N GLY A 64 5.59 2.83 8.98
CA GLY A 64 5.58 2.91 7.52
C GLY A 64 6.96 2.67 6.90
N THR A 65 7.07 2.88 5.59
CA THR A 65 8.35 2.66 4.88
C THR A 65 8.48 3.65 3.72
N LYS A 66 9.57 4.41 3.71
CA LYS A 66 9.98 5.31 2.63
C LYS A 66 10.61 4.51 1.50
N ALA A 67 10.64 5.09 0.30
CA ALA A 67 11.34 4.51 -0.85
C ALA A 67 12.84 4.23 -0.61
N CYS A 68 13.47 4.96 0.32
CA CYS A 68 14.87 4.72 0.72
C CYS A 68 15.07 3.57 1.73
N GLY A 69 14.00 2.89 2.14
CA GLY A 69 14.05 1.74 3.05
C GLY A 69 13.97 2.08 4.56
N GLY A 70 13.94 3.36 4.93
CA GLY A 70 13.71 3.78 6.32
C GLY A 70 12.24 4.02 6.64
N PRO A 71 11.84 4.12 7.91
CA PRO A 71 10.46 4.41 8.28
C PRO A 71 10.06 5.85 7.95
N GLU A 72 8.77 6.11 7.81
CA GLU A 72 8.24 7.46 7.57
C GLU A 72 8.48 8.36 8.78
N PHE A 73 8.19 7.85 9.98
CA PHE A 73 8.43 8.49 11.27
C PHE A 73 8.63 7.44 12.38
N TYR A 74 9.05 7.90 13.57
CA TYR A 74 9.17 7.06 14.76
C TYR A 74 8.15 7.50 15.81
N LEU A 75 7.62 6.54 16.56
CA LEU A 75 6.79 6.79 17.74
C LEU A 75 7.48 6.24 18.99
N ALA A 76 7.39 6.99 20.08
CA ALA A 76 7.79 6.54 21.40
C ALA A 76 6.69 5.66 22.01
N TRP A 77 7.10 4.61 22.70
CA TRP A 77 6.21 3.71 23.44
C TRP A 77 6.95 3.11 24.63
N SER A 78 6.23 2.37 25.47
CA SER A 78 6.78 1.75 26.67
C SER A 78 6.40 0.28 26.73
N ILE A 79 7.34 -0.59 27.08
CA ILE A 79 7.02 -1.99 27.37
C ILE A 79 6.15 -2.13 28.63
N ALA A 80 6.11 -1.11 29.49
CA ALA A 80 5.22 -1.08 30.63
C ALA A 80 3.79 -0.80 30.15
N GLY A 81 2.98 -1.85 30.10
CA GLY A 81 1.55 -1.76 29.78
C GLY A 81 1.19 -1.80 28.29
N THR A 82 2.16 -2.03 27.40
CA THR A 82 1.90 -2.26 25.96
C THR A 82 2.05 -3.74 25.63
N ASP A 83 1.08 -4.31 24.89
CA ASP A 83 1.28 -5.61 24.24
C ASP A 83 2.19 -5.40 23.02
N GLU A 84 3.49 -5.63 23.22
CA GLU A 84 4.52 -5.46 22.19
C GLU A 84 4.24 -6.32 20.95
N ALA A 85 3.80 -7.56 21.15
CA ALA A 85 3.53 -8.46 20.03
C ALA A 85 2.35 -7.96 19.19
N ALA A 86 1.31 -7.42 19.84
CA ALA A 86 0.21 -6.78 19.13
C ALA A 86 0.63 -5.51 18.40
N LEU A 87 1.44 -4.66 19.05
CA LEU A 87 1.94 -3.43 18.45
C LEU A 87 2.78 -3.71 17.20
N LEU A 88 3.68 -4.70 17.25
CA LEU A 88 4.56 -5.04 16.13
C LEU A 88 3.83 -5.58 14.89
N ARG A 89 2.58 -6.05 15.02
CA ARG A 89 1.77 -6.49 13.88
C ARG A 89 1.10 -5.35 13.12
N GLU A 90 1.10 -4.15 13.69
CA GLU A 90 0.40 -2.98 13.16
C GLU A 90 1.32 -1.97 12.46
N VAL A 91 2.64 -2.19 12.49
CA VAL A 91 3.66 -1.23 12.01
C VAL A 91 4.36 -1.67 10.73
#